data_AF-F2NSW0-F1
#
_entry.id   AF-F2NSW0-F1
#
_cell.length_a   1.000
_cell.length_b   1.000
_cell.length_c   1.000
_cell.angle_alpha   90.00
_cell.angle_beta   90.00
_cell.angle_gamma   90.00
#
_symmetry.space_group_name_H-M   'P 1'
#
loop_
_entity.id
_entity.type
_entity.pdbx_description
1 polymer ?
#
loop_
_entity_poly.entity_id
_entity_poly.type
_entity_poly.pdbx_seq_one_letter_code
_entity_poly.pdbx_strand_id
1 'polypeptide(L)'
;MSGGQIKGKSVPFFEGIPFGVYDVLLPNSDGHFRLEARDDCYGDDKVSNTKKSQLRLHERGSGTTIGCISILKDDKWRKIAKMINEAKNIGVMAKSLSRNPFNRGEPEENTKLAILIVENGIKNENGED
;
A
#
# COMPACT_ATOMS: atom_id res chain seq x y z
N MET A 1 -0.29 39.51 29.35
CA MET A 1 0.44 38.61 28.43
C MET A 1 -0.31 37.30 28.35
N SER A 2 -1.04 37.06 27.25
CA SER A 2 -1.86 35.87 27.05
C SER A 2 -0.97 34.69 26.63
N GLY A 3 -0.80 33.70 27.50
CA GLY A 3 -0.18 32.42 27.14
C GLY A 3 -1.11 31.63 26.23
N GLY A 4 -0.75 31.52 24.96
CA GLY A 4 -1.50 30.78 23.95
C GLY A 4 -1.59 29.29 24.27
N GLN A 5 -2.81 28.77 24.24
CA GLN A 5 -3.11 27.35 24.38
C GLN A 5 -2.64 26.63 23.10
N ILE A 6 -1.57 25.85 23.17
CA ILE A 6 -1.19 24.95 22.08
C ILE A 6 -2.21 23.81 22.08
N LYS A 7 -3.25 23.91 21.25
CA LYS A 7 -4.10 22.78 20.86
C LYS A 7 -3.26 21.83 20.01
N GLY A 8 -2.44 21.01 20.65
CA GLY A 8 -1.84 19.85 20.00
C GLY A 8 -2.96 18.89 19.63
N LYS A 9 -3.38 18.89 18.36
CA LYS A 9 -4.11 17.73 17.83
C LYS A 9 -3.10 16.59 17.87
N SER A 10 -3.36 15.58 18.69
CA SER A 10 -2.69 14.28 18.57
C SER A 10 -2.99 13.76 17.16
N VAL A 11 -2.05 13.93 16.25
CA VAL A 11 -2.07 13.19 14.99
C VAL A 11 -1.96 11.72 15.40
N PRO A 12 -2.95 10.86 15.08
CA PRO A 12 -2.85 9.46 15.46
C PRO A 12 -1.54 8.90 14.90
N PHE A 13 -0.81 8.18 15.75
CA PHE A 13 0.52 7.60 15.49
C PHE A 13 0.55 6.54 14.36
N PHE A 14 -0.53 6.47 13.58
CA PHE A 14 -0.71 5.63 12.41
C PHE A 14 -1.03 6.56 11.24
N GLU A 15 -0.01 7.12 10.62
CA GLU A 15 -0.15 7.61 9.26
C GLU A 15 -0.47 6.38 8.39
N GLY A 16 -1.75 6.26 8.01
CA GLY A 16 -2.23 5.20 7.12
C GLY A 16 -1.55 5.25 5.75
N ILE A 17 -1.97 4.35 4.87
CA ILE A 17 -1.55 4.41 3.47
C ILE A 17 -1.93 5.79 2.89
N PRO A 18 -1.06 6.44 2.10
CA PRO A 18 -1.42 7.66 1.40
C PRO A 18 -2.60 7.42 0.45
N PHE A 19 -3.39 8.47 0.20
CA PHE A 19 -4.40 8.42 -0.85
C PHE A 19 -3.74 8.36 -2.22
N GLY A 20 -4.36 7.64 -3.16
CA GLY A 20 -3.83 7.49 -4.51
C GLY A 20 -4.22 6.19 -5.16
N VAL A 21 -3.61 5.93 -6.31
CA VAL A 21 -3.80 4.72 -7.10
C VAL A 21 -2.55 3.86 -6.98
N TYR A 22 -2.75 2.58 -6.71
CA TYR A 22 -1.70 1.60 -6.51
C TYR A 22 -1.87 0.43 -7.47
N ASP A 23 -0.78 -0.02 -8.08
CA ASP A 23 -0.72 -1.34 -8.67
C ASP A 23 -0.47 -2.38 -7.58
N VAL A 24 -1.27 -3.45 -7.61
CA VAL A 24 -1.05 -4.63 -6.78
C VAL A 24 -0.13 -5.55 -7.58
N LEU A 25 1.12 -5.67 -7.13
CA LEU A 25 2.13 -6.50 -7.78
C LEU A 25 2.21 -7.88 -7.12
N LEU A 26 2.80 -8.85 -7.83
CA LEU A 26 3.08 -10.17 -7.28
C LEU A 26 3.79 -10.06 -5.92
N PRO A 27 3.46 -10.95 -4.98
CA PRO A 27 4.09 -10.96 -3.69
C PRO A 27 5.56 -11.36 -3.82
N ASN A 28 6.40 -10.79 -2.95
CA ASN A 28 7.75 -11.29 -2.77
C ASN A 28 7.72 -12.59 -1.95
N SER A 29 8.89 -13.08 -1.54
CA SER A 29 9.03 -14.28 -0.71
C SER A 29 8.32 -14.22 0.65
N ASP A 30 7.85 -13.04 1.07
CA ASP A 30 7.06 -12.83 2.28
C ASP A 30 5.56 -13.11 2.10
N GLY A 31 5.10 -13.39 0.87
CA GLY A 31 3.70 -13.72 0.58
C GLY A 31 2.75 -12.52 0.59
N HIS A 32 3.26 -11.31 0.82
CA HIS A 32 2.46 -10.09 0.85
C HIS A 32 2.49 -9.38 -0.51
N PHE A 33 1.34 -8.96 -1.00
CA PHE A 33 1.28 -8.20 -2.24
C PHE A 33 1.92 -6.83 -2.06
N ARG A 34 2.80 -6.45 -2.99
CA ARG A 34 3.38 -5.10 -3.04
C ARG A 34 2.34 -4.13 -3.58
N LEU A 35 2.18 -3.01 -2.89
CA LEU A 35 1.35 -1.88 -3.34
C LEU A 35 2.26 -0.81 -3.92
N GLU A 36 2.39 -0.81 -5.25
CA GLU A 36 3.21 0.15 -5.97
C GLU A 36 2.42 1.40 -6.31
N ALA A 37 2.82 2.56 -5.80
CA ALA A 37 2.15 3.81 -6.11
C ALA A 37 2.32 4.16 -7.59
N ARG A 38 1.21 4.54 -8.25
CA ARG A 38 1.25 5.12 -9.59
C ARG A 38 1.57 6.61 -9.53
N ASP A 39 2.84 6.90 -9.33
CA ASP A 39 3.37 8.25 -9.26
C ASP A 39 4.74 8.36 -9.95
N ASP A 40 5.42 9.50 -9.77
CA ASP A 40 6.69 9.81 -10.42
C ASP A 40 7.85 8.88 -10.00
N CYS A 41 7.71 8.11 -8.92
CA CYS A 41 8.71 7.17 -8.44
C CYS A 41 8.32 5.69 -8.66
N TYR A 42 7.39 5.41 -9.58
CA TYR A 42 6.96 4.04 -9.88
C TYR A 42 8.12 3.07 -10.07
N GLY A 43 7.98 1.91 -9.44
CA GLY A 43 8.94 0.85 -9.41
C GLY A 43 9.87 0.90 -8.20
N ASP A 44 9.95 1.99 -7.42
CA ASP A 44 10.93 2.08 -6.33
C ASP A 44 10.40 1.70 -4.94
N ASP A 45 9.14 1.25 -4.85
CA ASP A 45 8.48 0.82 -3.61
C ASP A 45 8.33 1.99 -2.61
N LYS A 46 8.22 3.22 -3.13
CA LYS A 46 7.92 4.44 -2.36
C LYS A 46 6.68 5.12 -2.90
N VAL A 47 6.22 6.11 -2.13
CA VAL A 47 5.16 7.02 -2.55
C VAL A 47 5.73 8.43 -2.60
N SER A 48 5.67 9.03 -3.80
CA SER A 48 6.15 10.38 -4.08
C SER A 48 5.57 11.40 -3.11
N ASN A 49 6.38 12.38 -2.70
CA ASN A 49 5.99 13.44 -1.76
C ASN A 49 5.56 12.96 -0.36
N THR A 50 5.88 11.71 0.01
CA THR A 50 5.68 11.20 1.36
C THR A 50 6.94 10.54 1.89
N LYS A 51 6.93 10.14 3.16
CA LYS A 51 7.97 9.29 3.76
C LYS A 51 7.60 7.80 3.74
N LYS A 52 6.57 7.42 2.98
CA LYS A 52 6.02 6.06 2.93
C LYS A 52 6.73 5.23 1.87
N SER A 53 7.01 3.98 2.23
CA SER A 53 7.64 2.99 1.37
C SER A 53 7.27 1.58 1.83
N GLN A 54 7.53 0.58 1.00
CA GLN A 54 7.33 -0.84 1.33
C GLN A 54 5.90 -1.15 1.74
N LEU A 55 4.95 -0.53 1.03
CA LEU A 55 3.52 -0.69 1.32
C LEU A 55 3.07 -2.07 0.85
N ARG A 56 2.32 -2.75 1.73
CA ARG A 56 1.85 -4.11 1.47
C ARG A 56 0.35 -4.23 1.67
N LEU A 57 -0.25 -5.14 0.92
CA LEU A 57 -1.57 -5.69 1.19
C LEU A 57 -1.39 -7.12 1.73
N HIS A 58 -1.88 -7.34 2.95
CA HIS A 58 -1.63 -8.59 3.69
C HIS A 58 -2.77 -8.96 4.65
N GLU A 59 -2.72 -10.18 5.16
CA GLU A 59 -3.60 -10.72 6.19
C GLU A 59 -3.37 -10.10 7.58
N ARG A 60 -4.15 -10.52 8.57
CA ARG A 60 -3.95 -10.11 9.96
C ARG A 60 -2.62 -10.64 10.51
N GLY A 61 -1.91 -9.80 11.27
CA GLY A 61 -0.84 -10.26 12.16
C GLY A 61 0.59 -10.17 11.64
N SER A 62 0.83 -9.62 10.44
CA SER A 62 2.18 -9.48 9.88
C SER A 62 3.03 -8.34 10.50
N GLY A 63 2.54 -7.66 11.54
CA GLY A 63 3.28 -6.65 12.30
C GLY A 63 2.57 -5.29 12.44
N THR A 64 3.26 -4.31 13.02
CA THR A 64 2.80 -2.91 13.14
C THR A 64 2.83 -2.27 11.76
N THR A 65 1.66 -2.07 11.15
CA THR A 65 1.55 -1.55 9.78
C THR A 65 1.79 -0.05 9.75
N ILE A 66 3.04 0.39 9.55
CA ILE A 66 3.33 1.78 9.23
C ILE A 66 2.97 2.01 7.76
N GLY A 67 1.67 2.18 7.47
CA GLY A 67 1.15 2.50 6.14
C GLY A 67 0.63 1.33 5.31
N CYS A 68 0.82 0.06 5.71
CA CYS A 68 0.24 -1.08 4.98
C CYS A 68 -1.29 -1.18 5.14
N ILE A 69 -1.93 -1.95 4.26
CA ILE A 69 -3.35 -2.34 4.37
C ILE A 69 -3.43 -3.79 4.84
N SER A 70 -4.03 -4.00 6.01
CA SER A 70 -4.28 -5.32 6.57
C SER A 70 -5.76 -5.69 6.48
N ILE A 71 -6.05 -6.89 5.95
CA ILE A 71 -7.38 -7.47 5.99
C ILE A 71 -7.50 -8.34 7.24
N LEU A 72 -8.19 -7.81 8.26
CA LEU A 72 -8.22 -8.40 9.61
C LEU A 72 -9.00 -9.72 9.73
N LYS A 73 -9.83 -10.05 8.73
CA LYS A 73 -10.65 -11.28 8.74
C LYS A 73 -10.12 -12.26 7.70
N ASP A 74 -9.77 -13.47 8.14
CA ASP A 74 -9.10 -14.47 7.30
C ASP A 74 -9.95 -14.93 6.11
N ASP A 75 -11.27 -15.04 6.28
CA ASP A 75 -12.20 -15.37 5.20
C ASP A 75 -12.21 -14.28 4.11
N LYS A 76 -12.22 -13.01 4.53
CA LYS A 76 -12.12 -11.87 3.61
C LYS A 76 -10.76 -11.82 2.93
N TRP A 77 -9.68 -12.07 3.67
CA TRP A 77 -8.33 -12.14 3.12
C TRP A 77 -8.25 -13.20 2.02
N ARG A 78 -8.65 -14.45 2.32
CA ARG A 78 -8.65 -15.55 1.35
C ARG A 78 -9.42 -15.19 0.09
N LYS A 79 -10.58 -14.56 0.23
CA LYS A 79 -11.39 -14.11 -0.91
C LYS A 79 -10.68 -13.06 -1.75
N ILE A 80 -10.12 -12.02 -1.12
CA ILE A 80 -9.42 -10.93 -1.81
C ILE A 80 -8.15 -11.46 -2.49
N ALA A 81 -7.32 -12.22 -1.78
CA ALA A 81 -6.09 -12.80 -2.32
C ALA A 81 -6.38 -13.72 -3.51
N LYS A 82 -7.43 -14.56 -3.41
CA LYS A 82 -7.88 -15.38 -4.55
C LYS A 82 -8.28 -14.53 -5.75
N MET A 83 -9.10 -13.50 -5.54
CA MET A 83 -9.54 -12.60 -6.62
C MET A 83 -8.35 -11.88 -7.29
N ILE A 84 -7.36 -11.45 -6.53
CA ILE A 84 -6.15 -10.79 -7.05
C ILE A 84 -5.32 -11.79 -7.87
N ASN A 85 -5.12 -13.00 -7.36
CA ASN A 85 -4.33 -14.02 -8.06
C ASN A 85 -4.98 -14.54 -9.35
N GLU A 86 -6.32 -14.50 -9.43
CA GLU A 86 -7.08 -14.91 -10.61
C GLU A 86 -7.26 -13.78 -11.64
N ALA A 87 -6.84 -12.54 -11.30
CA ALA A 87 -6.95 -11.40 -12.19
C ALA A 87 -5.97 -11.47 -13.37
N LYS A 88 -6.32 -10.77 -14.47
CA LYS A 88 -5.44 -10.67 -15.64
C LYS A 88 -4.12 -10.02 -15.24
N ASN A 89 -3.03 -10.67 -15.61
CA ASN A 89 -1.70 -10.22 -15.29
C ASN A 89 -1.03 -9.46 -16.45
N ILE A 90 -0.23 -8.46 -16.10
CA ILE A 90 0.54 -7.65 -17.07
C ILE A 90 1.96 -7.50 -16.51
N GLY A 91 2.97 -7.72 -17.35
CA GLY A 91 4.37 -7.46 -17.01
C GLY A 91 4.62 -5.96 -16.80
N VAL A 92 5.30 -5.61 -15.72
CA VAL A 92 5.70 -4.24 -15.38
C VAL A 92 7.15 -4.22 -14.91
N MET A 93 7.83 -3.08 -15.05
CA MET A 93 9.19 -2.93 -14.53
C MET A 93 9.14 -2.29 -13.15
N ALA A 94 9.83 -2.89 -12.19
CA ALA A 94 10.03 -2.33 -10.87
C ALA A 94 11.48 -2.53 -10.43
N LYS A 95 11.98 -1.70 -9.51
CA LYS A 95 13.28 -1.91 -8.88
C LYS A 95 13.25 -3.18 -8.05
N SER A 96 14.32 -3.95 -8.17
CA SER A 96 14.50 -5.19 -7.44
C SER A 96 14.65 -4.94 -5.94
N LEU A 97 13.93 -5.76 -5.18
CA LEU A 97 13.99 -5.81 -3.72
C LEU A 97 14.89 -6.96 -3.22
N SER A 98 15.76 -7.49 -4.09
CA SER A 98 16.70 -8.56 -3.76
C SER A 98 17.51 -8.26 -2.49
N ARG A 99 17.74 -9.29 -1.68
CA ARG A 99 18.65 -9.23 -0.53
C ARG A 99 20.11 -9.13 -0.95
N ASN A 100 20.42 -9.46 -2.21
CA ASN A 100 21.75 -9.27 -2.78
C ASN A 100 21.96 -7.77 -3.06
N PRO A 101 22.92 -7.09 -2.40
CA PRO A 101 23.15 -5.66 -2.58
C PRO A 101 23.55 -5.27 -4.01
N PHE A 102 24.13 -6.20 -4.79
CA PHE A 102 24.50 -5.94 -6.19
C PHE A 102 23.32 -5.89 -7.15
N ASN A 103 22.18 -6.49 -6.75
CA ASN A 103 20.98 -6.53 -7.57
C ASN A 103 19.91 -5.58 -7.05
N ARG A 104 20.05 -5.07 -5.83
CA ARG A 104 19.06 -4.21 -5.18
C ARG A 104 18.98 -2.87 -5.89
N GLY A 105 17.78 -2.48 -6.32
CA GLY A 105 17.56 -1.20 -7.02
C GLY A 105 17.65 -1.30 -8.55
N GLU A 106 18.19 -2.39 -9.09
CA GLU A 106 18.21 -2.64 -10.53
C GLU A 106 16.79 -2.88 -11.07
N PRO A 107 16.49 -2.50 -12.33
CA PRO A 107 15.22 -2.84 -12.95
C PRO A 107 15.00 -4.36 -13.01
N GLU A 108 13.85 -4.81 -12.56
CA GLU A 108 13.40 -6.20 -12.53
C GLU A 108 11.97 -6.27 -13.10
N GLU A 109 11.68 -7.31 -13.87
CA GLU A 109 10.31 -7.58 -14.31
C GLU A 109 9.48 -8.06 -13.12
N ASN A 110 8.32 -7.46 -12.94
CA ASN A 110 7.32 -7.86 -11.98
C ASN A 110 5.98 -8.01 -12.70
N THR A 111 4.98 -8.54 -12.01
CA THR A 111 3.67 -8.77 -12.57
C THR A 111 2.63 -7.98 -11.79
N LYS A 112 1.94 -7.11 -12.50
CA LYS A 112 0.76 -6.42 -12.00
C LYS A 112 -0.45 -7.36 -12.08
N LEU A 113 -1.17 -7.46 -10.97
CA LEU A 113 -2.34 -8.33 -10.81
C LEU A 113 -3.63 -7.52 -10.74
N ALA A 114 -3.62 -6.39 -10.04
CA ALA A 114 -4.82 -5.58 -9.83
C ALA A 114 -4.48 -4.10 -9.67
N ILE A 115 -5.53 -3.28 -9.55
CA ILE A 115 -5.45 -1.86 -9.22
C ILE A 115 -6.20 -1.65 -7.92
N LEU A 116 -5.57 -0.99 -6.96
CA LEU A 116 -6.18 -0.55 -5.73
C LEU A 116 -6.28 0.98 -5.72
N ILE A 117 -7.46 1.50 -5.43
CA ILE A 117 -7.70 2.93 -5.32
C ILE A 117 -7.97 3.24 -3.84
N VAL A 118 -7.17 4.14 -3.26
CA VAL A 118 -7.32 4.61 -1.89
C VAL A 118 -7.82 6.04 -1.93
N GLU A 119 -9.08 6.23 -1.54
CA GLU A 119 -9.76 7.52 -1.52
C GLU A 119 -10.10 7.95 -0.10
N ASN A 120 -10.25 9.26 0.09
CA ASN A 120 -10.79 9.80 1.33
C ASN A 120 -12.29 9.48 1.38
N GLY A 121 -12.68 8.58 2.28
CA GLY A 121 -14.07 8.18 2.48
C GLY A 121 -14.89 9.25 3.18
N ILE A 122 -15.04 10.44 2.58
CA ILE A 122 -16.18 11.30 2.92
C ILE A 122 -17.39 10.62 2.29
N LYS A 123 -18.09 9.80 3.09
CA LYS A 123 -19.45 9.42 2.74
C LYS A 123 -20.24 10.72 2.69
N ASN A 124 -20.81 11.08 1.54
CA ASN A 124 -21.91 12.01 1.54
C ASN A 124 -23.03 11.34 2.33
N GLU A 125 -23.32 11.83 3.54
CA GLU A 125 -24.44 11.38 4.38
C GLU A 125 -25.81 11.81 3.82
N ASN A 126 -25.90 12.06 2.50
CA ASN A 126 -27.11 12.50 1.80
C ASN A 126 -27.46 11.56 0.63
N GLY A 127 -27.32 10.24 0.85
CA GLY A 127 -28.01 9.24 0.05
C GLY A 127 -29.17 8.70 0.88
N GLU A 128 -30.26 9.45 0.92
CA GLU A 128 -31.54 9.04 1.50
C GLU A 128 -32.09 7.79 0.76
N ASP A 129 -32.61 6.88 1.59
CA ASP A 129 -33.55 5.75 1.38
C ASP A 129 -33.19 4.56 0.46
#